data_AF-A0A934IF90-F1
#
_entry.id   AF-A0A934IF90-F1
#
_cell.length_a   1.000
_cell.length_b   1.000
_cell.length_c   1.000
_cell.angle_alpha   90.00
_cell.angle_beta   90.00
_cell.angle_gamma   90.00
#
_symmetry.space_group_name_H-M   'P 1'
#
loop_
_entity.id
_entity.type
_entity.pdbx_description
1 polymer ?
#
loop_
_entity_poly.entity_id
_entity_poly.type
_entity_poly.pdbx_seq_one_letter_code
_entity_poly.pdbx_strand_id
1 'polypeptide(L)'
;MIVFDGSGSMSEMGFNDLAEPRIFDARRALHRAVPPIAKLRRLGLSIYGPGENANRCANITRHFAPMADAAGPLLATVDALEPAGPTPLTAAVAQAAETLDYRNRPATIVLVTDGKETCSGATCQLAAHLAHDGADLTVHVIGFRVRPEHFDWNAGLDMGTDTAAACLAEATGGKYIAAESIDDLVSAMSVTLGCPVYGALE
;
A
#
# COMPACT_ATOMS: atom_id res chain seq x y z
N MET A 1 0.50 -0.69 -10.02
CA MET A 1 -0.78 -0.78 -9.30
C MET A 1 -0.58 -0.22 -7.91
N ILE A 2 -1.47 0.65 -7.46
CA ILE A 2 -1.50 1.10 -6.06
C ILE A 2 -2.51 0.23 -5.33
N VAL A 3 -2.09 -0.39 -4.24
CA VAL A 3 -2.95 -1.09 -3.28
C VAL A 3 -3.01 -0.22 -2.05
N PHE A 4 -4.18 0.31 -1.76
CA PHE A 4 -4.35 1.33 -0.73
C PHE A 4 -5.19 0.79 0.44
N ASP A 5 -4.72 1.05 1.65
CA ASP A 5 -5.40 0.71 2.88
C ASP A 5 -6.62 1.61 3.13
N GLY A 6 -7.80 1.03 3.09
CA GLY A 6 -9.05 1.65 3.52
C GLY A 6 -9.60 1.02 4.81
N SER A 7 -8.80 0.25 5.55
CA SER A 7 -9.26 -0.43 6.76
C SER A 7 -9.59 0.55 7.89
N GLY A 8 -10.25 0.06 8.93
CA GLY A 8 -10.71 0.91 10.04
C GLY A 8 -9.60 1.68 10.77
N SER A 9 -8.35 1.20 10.77
CA SER A 9 -7.21 1.90 11.38
C SER A 9 -6.92 3.25 10.74
N MET A 10 -7.25 3.42 9.46
CA MET A 10 -7.11 4.69 8.74
C MET A 10 -8.08 5.76 9.24
N SER A 11 -9.10 5.37 10.02
CA SER A 11 -10.00 6.29 10.74
C SER A 11 -9.44 6.72 12.11
N GLU A 12 -8.32 6.16 12.58
CA GLU A 12 -7.67 6.59 13.82
C GLU A 12 -7.07 7.99 13.70
N MET A 13 -7.04 8.73 14.80
CA MET A 13 -6.47 10.08 14.87
C MET A 13 -4.94 10.08 14.69
N GLY A 14 -4.43 11.09 13.99
CA GLY A 14 -3.00 11.42 13.90
C GLY A 14 -2.39 11.93 15.20
N PHE A 15 -1.05 11.85 15.32
CA PHE A 15 -0.31 12.20 16.53
C PHE A 15 0.07 13.70 16.66
N ASN A 16 -0.23 14.52 15.65
CA ASN A 16 0.33 15.87 15.52
C ASN A 16 -0.68 16.97 15.86
N ASP A 17 -1.28 16.97 17.05
CA ASP A 17 -2.15 18.05 17.61
C ASP A 17 -3.31 18.60 16.72
N LEU A 18 -3.49 18.03 15.54
CA LEU A 18 -4.59 18.21 14.61
C LEU A 18 -5.40 16.94 14.73
N ALA A 19 -6.57 17.05 15.38
CA ALA A 19 -7.51 15.97 15.63
C ALA A 19 -8.17 15.45 14.33
N GLU A 20 -7.37 14.97 13.38
CA GLU A 20 -7.84 14.47 12.09
C GLU A 20 -7.43 13.00 11.89
N PRO A 21 -8.34 12.17 11.36
CA PRO A 21 -8.06 10.79 10.95
C PRO A 21 -6.89 10.65 9.95
N ARG A 22 -6.13 9.56 10.03
CA ARG A 22 -4.99 9.25 9.14
C ARG A 22 -5.34 9.32 7.65
N ILE A 23 -6.57 8.95 7.27
CA ILE A 23 -7.04 9.04 5.89
C ILE A 23 -6.96 10.46 5.31
N PHE A 24 -7.11 11.51 6.13
CA PHE A 24 -6.99 12.89 5.65
C PHE A 24 -5.56 13.23 5.23
N ASP A 25 -4.56 12.80 6.00
CA ASP A 25 -3.16 12.96 5.63
C ASP A 25 -2.80 12.15 4.39
N ALA A 26 -3.30 10.92 4.29
CA ALA A 26 -3.09 10.08 3.12
C ALA A 26 -3.71 10.70 1.85
N ARG A 27 -4.94 11.25 1.94
CA ARG A 27 -5.57 12.02 0.85
C ARG A 27 -4.71 13.21 0.46
N ARG A 28 -4.28 14.04 1.42
CA ARG A 28 -3.41 15.21 1.16
C ARG A 28 -2.11 14.80 0.46
N ALA A 29 -1.49 13.70 0.87
CA ALA A 29 -0.29 13.19 0.24
C ALA A 29 -0.57 12.72 -1.20
N LEU A 30 -1.65 11.97 -1.43
CA LEU A 30 -2.03 11.50 -2.76
C LEU A 30 -2.33 12.66 -3.72
N HIS A 31 -3.02 13.71 -3.26
CA HIS A 31 -3.27 14.93 -4.05
C HIS A 31 -1.97 15.60 -4.52
N ARG A 32 -0.87 15.46 -3.77
CA ARG A 32 0.45 15.98 -4.16
C ARG A 32 1.24 15.01 -5.04
N ALA A 33 1.25 13.73 -4.69
CA ALA A 33 2.10 12.73 -5.35
C ALA A 33 1.53 12.20 -6.67
N VAL A 34 0.22 11.96 -6.74
CA VAL A 34 -0.39 11.26 -7.87
C VAL A 34 -0.38 12.06 -9.17
N PRO A 35 -0.69 13.38 -9.20
CA PRO A 35 -0.73 14.14 -10.45
C PRO A 35 0.55 14.11 -11.28
N PRO A 36 1.77 14.35 -10.73
CA PRO A 36 3.00 14.23 -11.52
C PRO A 36 3.29 12.79 -11.94
N ILE A 37 3.00 11.80 -11.09
CA ILE A 37 3.25 10.38 -11.39
C ILE A 37 2.35 9.88 -12.53
N ALA A 38 1.07 10.23 -12.51
CA ALA A 38 0.08 9.80 -13.51
C ALA A 38 0.39 10.30 -14.93
N LYS A 39 1.15 11.40 -15.05
CA LYS A 39 1.63 11.93 -16.34
C LYS A 39 2.76 11.08 -16.95
N LEU A 40 3.51 10.35 -16.13
CA LEU A 40 4.69 9.60 -16.54
C LEU A 40 4.41 8.10 -16.67
N ARG A 41 3.38 7.58 -15.98
CA ARG A 41 3.06 6.15 -16.00
C ARG A 41 1.59 5.88 -15.81
N ARG A 42 1.17 4.71 -16.28
CA ARG A 42 -0.18 4.18 -16.06
C ARG A 42 -0.35 3.77 -14.60
N LEU A 43 -1.44 4.20 -13.97
CA LEU A 43 -1.77 3.85 -12.59
C LEU A 43 -3.09 3.09 -12.54
N GLY A 44 -3.15 2.11 -11.64
CA GLY A 44 -4.35 1.37 -11.28
C GLY A 44 -4.53 1.45 -9.77
N LEU A 45 -5.76 1.23 -9.30
CA LEU A 45 -6.13 1.37 -7.89
C LEU A 45 -6.92 0.16 -7.42
N SER A 46 -6.47 -0.43 -6.32
CA SER A 46 -7.20 -1.42 -5.53
C SER A 46 -7.26 -0.93 -4.09
N ILE A 47 -8.41 -1.06 -3.45
CA ILE A 47 -8.60 -0.67 -2.06
C ILE A 47 -9.12 -1.89 -1.29
N TYR A 48 -8.58 -2.13 -0.10
CA TYR A 48 -9.10 -3.14 0.81
C TYR A 48 -9.68 -2.51 2.08
N GLY A 49 -10.53 -3.29 2.76
CA GLY A 49 -11.15 -2.92 4.04
C GLY A 49 -12.65 -2.69 3.92
N PRO A 50 -13.09 -1.56 3.30
CA PRO A 50 -14.50 -1.24 3.18
C PRO A 50 -15.19 -2.17 2.18
N GLY A 51 -16.44 -2.49 2.45
CA GLY A 51 -17.26 -3.32 1.58
C GLY A 51 -18.37 -4.06 2.33
N GLU A 52 -19.29 -4.59 1.55
CA GLU A 52 -20.54 -5.18 2.03
C GLU A 52 -20.46 -6.71 2.19
N ASN A 53 -19.31 -7.33 1.88
CA ASN A 53 -19.21 -8.79 1.99
C ASN A 53 -19.41 -9.24 3.43
N ALA A 54 -20.17 -10.32 3.60
CA ALA A 54 -20.34 -11.00 4.88
C ALA A 54 -18.99 -11.45 5.46
N ASN A 55 -18.11 -11.96 4.59
CA ASN A 55 -16.69 -12.14 4.92
C ASN A 55 -15.94 -10.83 4.67
N ARG A 56 -15.73 -10.05 5.73
CA ARG A 56 -15.03 -8.75 5.66
C ARG A 56 -13.58 -8.87 5.16
N CYS A 57 -12.93 -10.02 5.31
CA CYS A 57 -11.59 -10.27 4.78
C CYS A 57 -11.55 -10.49 3.26
N ALA A 58 -12.71 -10.63 2.62
CA ALA A 58 -12.85 -10.66 1.17
C ALA A 58 -13.12 -9.27 0.57
N ASN A 59 -13.24 -8.22 1.41
CA ASN A 59 -13.45 -6.84 0.95
C ASN A 59 -12.18 -6.26 0.31
N ILE A 60 -12.00 -6.56 -0.97
CA ILE A 60 -10.96 -5.99 -1.82
C ILE A 60 -11.64 -5.55 -3.11
N THR A 61 -11.59 -4.25 -3.40
CA THR A 61 -12.23 -3.65 -4.56
C THR A 61 -11.17 -3.12 -5.51
N ARG A 62 -11.10 -3.73 -6.70
CA ARG A 62 -10.34 -3.17 -7.82
C ARG A 62 -11.19 -2.10 -8.50
N HIS A 63 -10.85 -0.83 -8.27
CA HIS A 63 -11.53 0.28 -8.91
C HIS A 63 -11.21 0.37 -10.40
N PHE A 64 -9.93 0.24 -10.76
CA PHE A 64 -9.51 0.19 -12.16
C PHE A 64 -8.11 -0.42 -12.31
N ALA A 65 -7.90 -1.10 -13.43
CA ALA A 65 -6.57 -1.57 -13.86
C ALA A 65 -5.70 -0.39 -14.35
N PRO A 66 -4.38 -0.58 -14.54
CA PRO A 66 -3.51 0.52 -14.97
C PRO A 66 -3.93 1.24 -16.25
N MET A 67 -4.28 2.52 -16.13
CA MET A 67 -4.68 3.41 -17.23
C MET A 67 -3.86 4.71 -17.22
N ALA A 68 -3.78 5.37 -18.37
CA ALA A 68 -3.17 6.70 -18.50
C ALA A 68 -4.05 7.75 -17.81
N ASP A 69 -3.46 8.87 -17.40
CA ASP A 69 -4.15 10.03 -16.81
C ASP A 69 -5.09 9.69 -15.63
N ALA A 70 -4.70 8.67 -14.86
CA ALA A 70 -5.51 8.12 -13.77
C ALA A 70 -5.62 9.03 -12.54
N ALA A 71 -5.00 10.21 -12.52
CA ALA A 71 -4.99 11.09 -11.35
C ALA A 71 -6.41 11.49 -10.91
N GLY A 72 -7.24 11.97 -11.83
CA GLY A 72 -8.63 12.34 -11.55
C GLY A 72 -9.45 11.21 -10.90
N PRO A 73 -9.60 10.04 -11.56
CA PRO A 73 -10.38 8.94 -11.00
C PRO A 73 -9.78 8.35 -9.71
N LEU A 74 -8.45 8.34 -9.58
CA LEU A 74 -7.79 7.88 -8.35
C LEU A 74 -8.12 8.79 -7.18
N LEU A 75 -7.90 10.09 -7.31
CA LEU A 75 -8.13 11.06 -6.25
C LEU A 75 -9.61 11.11 -5.86
N ALA A 76 -10.52 11.11 -6.85
CA ALA A 76 -11.97 11.07 -6.58
C ALA A 76 -12.39 9.83 -5.77
N THR A 77 -11.78 8.68 -6.05
CA THR A 77 -12.06 7.43 -5.33
C THR A 77 -11.56 7.50 -3.88
N VAL A 78 -10.33 7.99 -3.67
CA VAL A 78 -9.73 8.06 -2.34
C VAL A 78 -10.38 9.17 -1.49
N ASP A 79 -10.83 10.26 -2.10
CA ASP A 79 -11.58 11.32 -1.43
C ASP A 79 -12.96 10.86 -0.94
N ALA A 80 -13.60 9.94 -1.67
CA ALA A 80 -14.88 9.35 -1.29
C ALA A 80 -14.74 8.14 -0.33
N LEU A 81 -13.51 7.68 -0.07
CA LEU A 81 -13.26 6.47 0.71
C LEU A 81 -13.57 6.66 2.20
N GLU A 82 -14.53 5.93 2.73
CA GLU A 82 -14.77 5.84 4.17
C GLU A 82 -14.04 4.62 4.76
N PRO A 83 -13.03 4.80 5.63
CA PRO A 83 -12.25 3.67 6.10
C PRO A 83 -13.02 2.78 7.08
N ALA A 84 -13.00 1.47 6.83
CA ALA A 84 -13.76 0.49 7.57
C ALA A 84 -13.23 -0.94 7.36
N GLY A 85 -13.53 -1.84 8.29
CA GLY A 85 -13.20 -3.26 8.14
C GLY A 85 -11.75 -3.63 8.43
N PRO A 86 -11.38 -4.91 8.22
CA PRO A 86 -10.06 -5.45 8.50
C PRO A 86 -9.06 -5.15 7.36
N THR A 87 -7.84 -5.68 7.49
CA THR A 87 -6.67 -5.38 6.65
C THR A 87 -6.22 -6.65 5.90
N PRO A 88 -6.94 -7.12 4.85
CA PRO A 88 -6.57 -8.30 4.07
C PRO A 88 -5.46 -8.00 3.04
N LEU A 89 -4.32 -7.46 3.50
CA LEU A 89 -3.26 -6.96 2.64
C LEU A 89 -2.68 -8.05 1.73
N THR A 90 -2.52 -9.28 2.25
CA THR A 90 -1.95 -10.42 1.51
C THR A 90 -2.80 -10.73 0.30
N ALA A 91 -4.11 -10.88 0.50
CA ALA A 91 -5.05 -11.15 -0.57
C ALA A 91 -5.15 -9.96 -1.55
N ALA A 92 -5.07 -8.73 -1.05
CA ALA A 92 -5.12 -7.53 -1.89
C ALA A 92 -3.89 -7.43 -2.83
N VAL A 93 -2.69 -7.71 -2.33
CA VAL A 93 -1.47 -7.75 -3.12
C VAL A 93 -1.52 -8.89 -4.15
N ALA A 94 -2.00 -10.07 -3.78
CA ALA A 94 -2.17 -11.18 -4.71
C ALA A 94 -3.13 -10.81 -5.86
N GLN A 95 -4.30 -10.25 -5.56
CA GLN A 95 -5.25 -9.81 -6.61
C GLN A 95 -4.68 -8.69 -7.50
N ALA A 96 -3.88 -7.80 -6.93
CA ALA A 96 -3.18 -6.77 -7.68
C ALA A 96 -2.15 -7.36 -8.64
N ALA A 97 -1.38 -8.37 -8.21
CA ALA A 97 -0.43 -9.09 -9.05
C ALA A 97 -1.13 -9.79 -10.23
N GLU A 98 -2.23 -10.50 -9.96
CA GLU A 98 -3.03 -11.14 -11.01
C GLU A 98 -3.61 -10.11 -12.01
N THR A 99 -4.08 -8.96 -11.52
CA THR A 99 -4.55 -7.86 -12.38
C THR A 99 -3.46 -7.33 -13.32
N LEU A 100 -2.20 -7.42 -12.90
CA LEU A 100 -1.04 -6.98 -13.68
C LEU A 100 -0.50 -8.05 -14.63
N ASP A 101 -1.05 -9.26 -14.62
CA ASP A 101 -0.53 -10.39 -15.39
C ASP A 101 0.95 -10.67 -15.07
N TYR A 102 1.26 -10.68 -13.77
CA TYR A 102 2.64 -10.62 -13.26
C TYR A 102 3.56 -11.76 -13.72
N ARG A 103 3.00 -12.89 -14.14
CA ARG A 103 3.77 -14.04 -14.65
C ARG A 103 4.29 -13.84 -16.07
N ASN A 104 3.67 -12.92 -16.82
CA ASN A 104 3.97 -12.70 -18.24
C ASN A 104 4.55 -11.31 -18.50
N ARG A 105 4.41 -10.37 -17.56
CA ARG A 105 4.76 -8.96 -17.77
C ARG A 105 5.42 -8.34 -16.53
N PRO A 106 6.49 -7.54 -16.72
CA PRO A 106 7.05 -6.74 -15.64
C PRO A 106 6.01 -5.79 -15.08
N ALA A 107 5.95 -5.68 -13.76
CA ALA A 107 4.96 -4.85 -13.11
C ALA A 107 5.42 -4.36 -11.75
N THR A 108 4.86 -3.22 -11.33
CA THR A 108 5.13 -2.64 -10.01
C THR A 108 3.85 -2.57 -9.21
N ILE A 109 3.86 -3.08 -7.98
CA ILE A 109 2.83 -2.87 -6.97
C ILE A 109 3.39 -1.93 -5.91
N VAL A 110 2.59 -0.96 -5.46
CA VAL A 110 2.91 -0.15 -4.28
C VAL A 110 1.78 -0.34 -3.28
N LEU A 111 2.09 -1.01 -2.19
CA LEU A 111 1.22 -1.19 -1.04
C LEU A 111 1.39 0.01 -0.11
N VAL A 112 0.32 0.75 0.13
CA VAL A 112 0.26 1.80 1.16
C VAL A 112 -0.59 1.25 2.29
N THR A 113 0.02 0.99 3.44
CA THR A 113 -0.62 0.36 4.62
C THR A 113 -0.28 1.11 5.90
N ASP A 114 -1.22 1.21 6.83
CA ASP A 114 -0.99 1.81 8.15
C ASP A 114 -0.95 0.77 9.29
N GLY A 115 -1.11 -0.51 8.95
CA GLY A 115 -1.25 -1.60 9.90
C GLY A 115 -0.67 -2.94 9.44
N LYS A 116 -0.88 -3.95 10.29
CA LYS A 116 -0.51 -5.35 10.05
C LYS A 116 -1.68 -6.10 9.42
N GLU A 117 -1.38 -7.23 8.77
CA GLU A 117 -2.38 -8.17 8.27
C GLU A 117 -3.29 -8.65 9.41
N THR A 118 -4.60 -8.53 9.27
CA THR A 118 -5.59 -8.94 10.30
C THR A 118 -6.54 -10.03 9.83
N CYS A 119 -6.34 -10.56 8.62
CA CYS A 119 -7.13 -11.62 8.01
C CYS A 119 -6.35 -12.94 7.85
N SER A 120 -5.32 -13.14 8.66
CA SER A 120 -4.50 -14.36 8.72
C SER A 120 -3.81 -14.73 7.39
N GLY A 121 -3.51 -13.73 6.56
CA GLY A 121 -2.72 -13.90 5.35
C GLY A 121 -1.27 -14.27 5.63
N ALA A 122 -0.72 -15.20 4.85
CA ALA A 122 0.70 -15.58 4.92
C ALA A 122 1.55 -14.66 4.03
N THR A 123 1.73 -13.41 4.46
CA THR A 123 2.35 -12.33 3.66
C THR A 123 3.70 -12.71 3.06
N CYS A 124 4.61 -13.29 3.85
CA CYS A 124 5.95 -13.63 3.38
C CYS A 124 5.98 -14.89 2.50
N GLN A 125 5.04 -15.81 2.69
CA GLN A 125 4.87 -16.92 1.76
C GLN A 125 4.41 -16.40 0.40
N LEU A 126 3.43 -15.48 0.37
CA LEU A 126 3.03 -14.81 -0.86
C LEU A 126 4.21 -14.08 -1.51
N ALA A 127 5.02 -13.35 -0.72
CA ALA A 127 6.20 -12.65 -1.21
C ALA A 127 7.15 -13.58 -1.98
N ALA A 128 7.46 -14.74 -1.39
CA ALA A 128 8.28 -15.77 -2.03
C ALA A 128 7.66 -16.31 -3.33
N HIS A 129 6.34 -16.55 -3.35
CA HIS A 129 5.64 -16.98 -4.56
C HIS A 129 5.67 -15.92 -5.67
N LEU A 130 5.43 -14.65 -5.32
CA LEU A 130 5.45 -13.54 -6.28
C LEU A 130 6.84 -13.33 -6.89
N ALA A 131 7.88 -13.44 -6.07
CA ALA A 131 9.27 -13.36 -6.52
C ALA A 131 9.68 -14.53 -7.43
N HIS A 132 9.17 -15.74 -7.15
CA HIS A 132 9.49 -16.94 -7.92
C HIS A 132 8.76 -16.97 -9.27
N ASP A 133 7.45 -16.69 -9.28
CA ASP A 133 6.59 -16.86 -10.46
C ASP A 133 6.56 -15.61 -11.36
N GLY A 134 7.01 -14.45 -10.85
CA GLY A 134 6.88 -13.17 -11.54
C GLY A 134 7.91 -12.94 -12.64
N ALA A 135 7.45 -12.45 -13.80
CA ALA A 135 8.29 -11.96 -14.88
C ALA A 135 8.75 -10.52 -14.60
N ASP A 136 9.47 -10.31 -13.49
CA ASP A 136 9.91 -9.00 -12.95
C ASP A 136 8.77 -8.20 -12.27
N LEU A 137 8.11 -8.85 -11.30
CA LEU A 137 7.18 -8.20 -10.40
C LEU A 137 7.92 -7.60 -9.20
N THR A 138 7.84 -6.28 -9.03
CA THR A 138 8.35 -5.59 -7.84
C THR A 138 7.19 -5.12 -6.96
N VAL A 139 7.27 -5.39 -5.66
CA VAL A 139 6.32 -4.88 -4.66
C VAL A 139 7.05 -3.89 -3.76
N HIS A 140 6.68 -2.61 -3.79
CA HIS A 140 7.10 -1.66 -2.76
C HIS A 140 6.05 -1.58 -1.66
N VAL A 141 6.49 -1.30 -0.44
CA VAL A 141 5.63 -1.16 0.73
C VAL A 141 5.92 0.19 1.38
N ILE A 142 4.87 0.97 1.58
CA ILE A 142 4.91 2.24 2.29
C ILE A 142 4.08 2.05 3.57
N GLY A 143 4.78 2.02 4.71
CA GLY A 143 4.17 1.96 6.03
C GLY A 143 3.83 3.37 6.51
N PHE A 144 2.57 3.78 6.39
CA PHE A 144 2.14 5.12 6.79
C PHE A 144 1.66 5.13 8.24
N ARG A 145 2.34 5.87 9.13
CA ARG A 145 1.99 5.96 10.56
C ARG A 145 1.79 4.61 11.26
N VAL A 146 2.60 3.63 10.86
CA VAL A 146 2.60 2.33 11.51
C VAL A 146 3.11 2.50 12.94
N ARG A 147 2.29 2.19 13.94
CA ARG A 147 2.73 2.25 15.34
C ARG A 147 3.72 1.11 15.60
N PRO A 148 4.88 1.36 16.23
CA PRO A 148 5.75 0.29 16.74
C PRO A 148 5.11 -0.50 17.90
N GLU A 149 4.01 -0.02 18.47
CA GLU A 149 3.54 -0.40 19.80
C GLU A 149 2.10 -0.93 19.80
N HIS A 150 1.96 -2.24 19.63
CA HIS A 150 1.20 -3.01 20.61
C HIS A 150 2.24 -3.83 21.37
N PHE A 151 2.60 -3.33 22.56
CA PHE A 151 3.32 -4.07 23.58
C PHE A 151 2.46 -5.29 23.96
N ASP A 152 2.68 -6.43 23.30
CA ASP A 152 2.28 -7.71 23.85
C ASP A 152 3.42 -8.21 24.73
N TRP A 153 3.31 -7.96 26.04
CA TRP A 153 4.30 -8.34 27.06
C TRP A 153 4.41 -9.86 27.26
N ASN A 154 3.96 -10.68 26.30
CA ASN A 154 3.95 -12.15 26.36
C ASN A 154 4.09 -12.84 24.98
N ALA A 155 4.74 -12.22 24.00
CA ALA A 155 5.20 -12.94 22.80
C ALA A 155 6.72 -13.11 22.86
N GLY A 156 7.18 -14.05 23.70
CA GLY A 156 8.54 -14.57 23.57
C GLY A 156 8.70 -15.17 22.18
N LEU A 157 9.74 -14.72 21.46
CA LEU A 157 10.12 -15.06 20.08
C LEU A 157 9.42 -14.21 19.00
N ASP A 158 9.93 -13.01 18.69
CA ASP A 158 10.82 -12.82 17.53
C ASP A 158 11.37 -11.38 17.48
N MET A 159 12.54 -11.22 16.86
CA MET A 159 13.33 -9.99 16.84
C MET A 159 12.82 -8.95 15.84
N GLY A 160 12.86 -7.67 16.22
CA GLY A 160 12.82 -6.54 15.28
C GLY A 160 11.44 -5.93 15.05
N THR A 161 11.42 -4.66 14.72
CA THR A 161 10.25 -3.89 14.27
C THR A 161 9.77 -4.36 12.90
N ASP A 162 9.37 -5.64 12.80
CA ASP A 162 8.86 -6.24 11.57
C ASP A 162 7.40 -5.83 11.37
N THR A 163 7.20 -4.81 10.55
CA THR A 163 5.91 -4.71 9.86
C THR A 163 5.78 -5.96 9.01
N ALA A 164 4.72 -6.76 9.24
CA ALA A 164 4.49 -8.05 8.58
C ALA A 164 4.50 -8.03 7.03
N ALA A 165 4.61 -6.84 6.42
CA ALA A 165 4.69 -6.61 4.99
C ALA A 165 6.12 -6.34 4.46
N ALA A 166 7.15 -6.17 5.30
CA ALA A 166 8.51 -5.85 4.83
C ALA A 166 9.07 -6.91 3.87
N CYS A 167 8.80 -8.19 4.15
CA CYS A 167 9.20 -9.30 3.31
C CYS A 167 8.64 -9.25 1.87
N LEU A 168 7.49 -8.59 1.63
CA LEU A 168 6.99 -8.36 0.26
C LEU A 168 7.98 -7.55 -0.55
N ALA A 169 8.52 -6.49 0.05
CA ALA A 169 9.53 -5.66 -0.59
C ALA A 169 10.84 -6.40 -0.76
N GLU A 170 11.34 -7.04 0.30
CA GLU A 170 12.64 -7.73 0.26
C GLU A 170 12.67 -8.87 -0.76
N ALA A 171 11.65 -9.73 -0.77
CA ALA A 171 11.62 -10.89 -1.66
C ALA A 171 11.52 -10.49 -3.13
N THR A 172 10.85 -9.38 -3.44
CA THR A 172 10.59 -8.93 -4.81
C THR A 172 11.55 -7.85 -5.30
N GLY A 173 12.60 -7.53 -4.53
CA GLY A 173 13.57 -6.48 -4.85
C GLY A 173 13.00 -5.05 -4.77
N GLY A 174 11.88 -4.88 -4.07
CA GLY A 174 11.24 -3.61 -3.82
C GLY A 174 11.87 -2.81 -2.67
N LYS A 175 11.13 -1.81 -2.20
CA LYS A 175 11.55 -0.94 -1.09
C LYS A 175 10.48 -0.93 -0.03
N TYR A 176 10.90 -1.08 1.22
CA TYR A 176 10.08 -0.77 2.38
C TYR A 176 10.43 0.65 2.85
N ILE A 177 9.44 1.55 2.92
CA ILE A 177 9.63 2.94 3.35
C ILE A 177 8.62 3.25 4.44
N ALA A 178 9.10 3.60 5.64
CA ALA A 178 8.25 4.15 6.69
C ALA A 178 7.96 5.63 6.39
N ALA A 179 6.70 6.04 6.53
CA ALA A 179 6.26 7.41 6.33
C ALA A 179 5.47 7.89 7.55
N GLU A 180 5.96 8.92 8.23
CA GLU A 180 5.33 9.45 9.46
C GLU A 180 4.57 10.74 9.21
N SER A 181 4.92 11.46 8.14
CA SER A 181 4.32 12.71 7.71
C SER A 181 3.72 12.64 6.30
N ILE A 182 2.96 13.69 5.93
CA ILE A 182 2.47 13.88 4.55
C ILE A 182 3.66 13.94 3.59
N ASP A 183 4.73 14.66 3.95
CA ASP A 183 5.90 14.84 3.09
C ASP A 183 6.65 13.52 2.87
N ASP A 184 6.75 12.68 3.91
CA ASP A 184 7.35 11.35 3.78
C ASP A 184 6.53 10.47 2.84
N LEU A 185 5.20 10.49 2.95
CA LEU A 185 4.33 9.70 2.07
C LEU A 185 4.43 10.18 0.61
N VAL A 186 4.48 11.50 0.38
CA VAL A 186 4.71 12.06 -0.95
C VAL A 186 6.07 11.62 -1.52
N SER A 187 7.11 11.70 -0.70
CA SER A 187 8.46 11.29 -1.07
C SER A 187 8.52 9.79 -1.38
N ALA A 188 7.95 8.95 -0.51
CA ALA A 188 7.90 7.49 -0.67
C ALA A 188 7.16 7.09 -1.96
N MET A 189 6.02 7.72 -2.25
CA MET A 189 5.31 7.51 -3.52
C MET A 189 6.15 7.95 -4.72
N SER A 190 6.85 9.07 -4.63
CA SER A 190 7.71 9.56 -5.71
C SER A 190 8.93 8.65 -5.93
N VAL A 191 9.52 8.10 -4.87
CA VAL A 191 10.66 7.16 -4.97
C VAL A 191 10.24 5.80 -5.53
N THR A 192 9.06 5.32 -5.17
CA THR A 192 8.57 3.98 -5.57
C THR A 192 7.85 3.99 -6.91
N LEU A 193 7.17 5.09 -7.24
CA LEU A 193 6.40 5.21 -8.48
C LEU A 193 6.98 6.19 -9.50
N GLY A 194 7.86 7.11 -9.10
CA GLY A 194 8.51 8.05 -10.01
C GLY A 194 9.52 7.38 -10.92
N CYS A 195 9.94 8.11 -11.96
CA CYS A 195 11.02 7.65 -12.83
C CYS A 195 12.37 7.76 -12.10
N PRO A 196 13.23 6.72 -12.13
CA PRO A 196 14.58 6.79 -11.58
C PRO A 196 15.50 7.80 -12.30
N VAL A 197 15.05 8.41 -13.41
CA VAL A 197 15.81 9.40 -14.19
C VAL A 197 16.12 10.68 -13.39
N TYR A 198 15.40 10.97 -12.32
CA TYR A 198 15.69 12.12 -11.44
C TYR A 198 16.55 11.78 -10.21
N GLY A 199 16.89 10.51 -9.99
CA GLY A 199 17.68 10.06 -8.83
C GLY A 199 19.19 9.90 -9.08
N ALA A 200 19.69 10.33 -10.24
CA ALA A 200 21.09 10.20 -10.63
C ALA A 200 21.84 11.55 -10.73
N LEU A 201 21.32 12.59 -10.05
CA LEU A 201 21.96 13.91 -9.96
C LEU A 201 22.03 14.38 -8.51
N GLU A 202 22.78 13.66 -7.66
CA GLU A 202 23.52 14.24 -6.52
C GLU A 202 24.84 13.50 -6.36
#